data_AF-A0A918KYF8-F1
#
_entry.id   AF-A0A918KYF8-F1
#
_cell.length_a   1.000
_cell.length_b   1.000
_cell.length_c   1.000
_cell.angle_alpha   90.00
_cell.angle_beta   90.00
_cell.angle_gamma   90.00
#
_symmetry.space_group_name_H-M   'P 1'
#
loop_
_entity.id
_entity.type
_entity.pdbx_description
1 polymer ?
#
loop_
_entity_poly.entity_id
_entity_poly.type
_entity_poly.pdbx_seq_one_letter_code
_entity_poly.pdbx_strand_id
1 'polypeptide(L)'
;MIASYCTDALADLVAGTGELYGQQRSARFFFGAEPQELRWVLRTTDDAINVTIYKFPDLAVSPDLPDSGGTVMWQSTHPRPTFAHAVLAAAHTVLKEHDEAGYLAKWAMHPYPVALVQDLRRLHMRDDVCDLPNDLSCP
;
A
#
# COMPACT_ATOMS: atom_id res chain seq x y z
N MET A 1 -2.24 17.64 4.70
CA MET A 1 -1.99 16.30 5.26
C MET A 1 -2.56 15.31 4.27
N ILE A 2 -1.79 14.31 3.81
CA ILE A 2 -2.18 13.44 2.68
C ILE A 2 -2.83 12.13 3.17
N ALA A 3 -2.58 11.70 4.42
CA ALA A 3 -3.26 10.56 5.04
C ALA A 3 -3.40 10.78 6.56
N SER A 4 -4.38 10.12 7.17
CA SER A 4 -4.80 10.21 8.57
C SER A 4 -4.78 8.82 9.22
N TYR A 5 -4.71 8.77 10.55
CA TYR A 5 -4.74 7.56 11.37
C TYR A 5 -6.10 6.81 11.33
N CYS A 6 -7.08 7.33 10.59
CA CYS A 6 -8.44 6.78 10.54
C CYS A 6 -8.53 5.44 9.81
N THR A 7 -7.49 5.06 9.08
CA THR A 7 -7.38 3.76 8.40
C THR A 7 -6.03 3.13 8.67
N ASP A 8 -5.96 1.82 8.47
CA ASP A 8 -4.72 1.05 8.57
C ASP A 8 -3.90 1.17 7.27
N ALA A 9 -3.59 2.40 6.87
CA ALA A 9 -3.05 2.74 5.56
C ALA A 9 -1.82 1.90 5.16
N LEU A 10 -0.89 1.66 6.10
CA LEU A 10 0.29 0.86 5.83
C LEU A 10 -0.06 -0.63 5.69
N ALA A 11 -0.91 -1.17 6.55
CA ALA A 11 -1.33 -2.58 6.44
C ALA A 11 -2.08 -2.81 5.12
N ASP A 12 -3.00 -1.92 4.76
CA ASP A 12 -3.79 -2.00 3.54
C ASP A 12 -2.90 -1.94 2.29
N LEU A 13 -1.91 -1.05 2.27
CA LEU A 13 -0.94 -0.95 1.17
C LEU A 13 -0.12 -2.23 1.02
N VAL A 14 0.37 -2.78 2.12
CA VAL A 14 1.19 -4.01 2.12
C VAL A 14 0.36 -5.22 1.73
N ALA A 15 -0.83 -5.38 2.32
CA ALA A 15 -1.76 -6.47 2.01
C ALA A 15 -2.22 -6.41 0.54
N GLY A 16 -2.68 -5.24 0.07
CA GLY A 16 -3.10 -5.06 -1.31
C GLY A 16 -1.98 -5.30 -2.33
N THR A 17 -0.72 -5.01 -1.95
CA THR A 17 0.44 -5.38 -2.78
C THR A 17 0.65 -6.91 -2.79
N GLY A 18 0.47 -7.57 -1.66
CA GLY A 18 0.54 -9.03 -1.55
C GLY A 18 -0.52 -9.75 -2.38
N GLU A 19 -1.73 -9.19 -2.51
CA GLU A 19 -2.79 -9.75 -3.35
C GLU A 19 -2.38 -9.90 -4.82
N LEU A 20 -1.48 -9.05 -5.31
CA LEU A 20 -0.99 -9.08 -6.70
C LEU A 20 -0.12 -10.30 -7.03
N TYR A 21 0.31 -11.06 -6.02
CA TYR A 21 1.00 -12.35 -6.18
C TYR A 21 0.03 -13.52 -6.26
N GLY A 22 -1.25 -13.31 -5.94
CA GLY A 22 -2.30 -14.33 -5.97
C GLY A 22 -2.99 -14.43 -7.33
N GLN A 23 -4.13 -15.14 -7.34
CA GLN A 23 -5.01 -15.17 -8.51
C GLN A 23 -5.77 -13.86 -8.71
N GLN A 24 -5.91 -13.05 -7.66
CA GLN A 24 -6.51 -11.72 -7.76
C GLN A 24 -5.56 -10.78 -8.49
N ARG A 25 -5.97 -10.33 -9.67
CA ARG A 25 -5.21 -9.39 -10.51
C ARG A 25 -5.50 -7.92 -10.17
N SER A 26 -6.08 -7.65 -9.01
CA SER A 26 -6.36 -6.28 -8.58
C SER A 26 -6.54 -6.20 -7.08
N ALA A 27 -6.17 -5.06 -6.50
CA ALA A 27 -6.43 -4.72 -5.10
C ALA A 27 -7.04 -3.32 -5.02
N ARG A 28 -7.95 -3.10 -4.06
CA ARG A 28 -8.60 -1.81 -3.83
C ARG A 28 -8.68 -1.53 -2.33
N PHE A 29 -8.11 -0.41 -1.91
CA PHE A 29 -8.12 0.07 -0.53
C PHE A 29 -8.07 1.60 -0.50
N PHE A 30 -8.12 2.22 0.67
CA PHE A 30 -8.08 3.68 0.78
C PHE A 30 -7.35 4.18 2.01
N PHE A 31 -6.78 5.38 1.90
CA PHE A 31 -6.29 6.14 3.04
C PHE A 31 -7.32 7.19 3.40
N GLY A 32 -7.70 7.26 4.68
CA GLY A 32 -8.51 8.36 5.17
C GLY A 32 -7.69 9.65 5.21
N ALA A 33 -8.20 10.74 4.66
CA ALA A 33 -7.59 12.07 4.68
C ALA A 33 -8.66 13.11 5.07
N GLU A 34 -9.36 12.83 6.17
CA GLU A 34 -10.63 13.43 6.62
C GLU A 34 -10.94 14.84 6.07
N PRO A 35 -12.11 15.04 5.44
CA PRO A 35 -13.16 14.06 5.17
C PRO A 35 -12.86 13.17 3.94
N GLN A 36 -11.72 13.36 3.28
CA GLN A 36 -11.47 12.80 1.96
C GLN A 36 -11.09 11.31 2.01
N GLU A 37 -11.45 10.58 0.96
CA GLU A 37 -10.92 9.26 0.69
C GLU A 37 -9.84 9.38 -0.40
N LEU A 38 -8.65 8.85 -0.13
CA LEU A 38 -7.64 8.58 -1.15
C LEU A 38 -7.66 7.10 -1.50
N ARG A 39 -8.41 6.77 -2.56
CA ARG A 39 -8.57 5.38 -3.01
C ARG A 39 -7.40 4.95 -3.86
N TRP A 40 -6.76 3.87 -3.44
CA TRP A 40 -5.75 3.17 -4.22
C TRP A 40 -6.40 2.02 -4.98
N VAL A 41 -6.13 1.98 -6.28
CA VAL A 41 -6.56 0.89 -7.14
C VAL A 41 -5.34 0.34 -7.87
N LEU A 42 -4.98 -0.89 -7.52
CA LEU A 42 -3.90 -1.64 -8.13
C LEU A 42 -4.51 -2.61 -9.13
N ARG A 43 -4.02 -2.63 -10.37
CA ARG A 43 -4.48 -3.56 -11.40
C ARG A 43 -3.28 -4.19 -12.10
N THR A 44 -3.18 -5.50 -12.03
CA THR A 44 -2.24 -6.28 -12.81
C THR A 44 -2.72 -6.35 -14.26
N THR A 45 -1.87 -5.89 -15.16
CA THR A 45 -1.91 -6.14 -16.60
C THR A 45 -0.94 -7.26 -16.94
N ASP A 46 -0.78 -7.63 -18.21
CA ASP A 46 0.02 -8.79 -18.60
C ASP A 46 1.46 -8.74 -18.03
N ASP A 47 2.13 -7.58 -18.08
CA ASP A 47 3.53 -7.44 -17.63
C ASP A 47 3.76 -6.35 -16.56
N ALA A 48 2.72 -5.68 -16.09
CA ALA A 48 2.86 -4.52 -15.20
C ALA A 48 1.68 -4.32 -14.26
N ILE A 49 1.91 -3.57 -13.19
CA ILE A 49 0.87 -3.05 -12.29
C ILE A 49 0.58 -1.61 -12.68
N ASN A 50 -0.70 -1.32 -12.94
CA ASN A 50 -1.22 0.03 -12.97
C ASN A 50 -1.65 0.43 -11.57
N VAL A 51 -1.14 1.55 -11.09
CA VAL A 51 -1.48 2.14 -9.81
C VAL A 51 -2.21 3.44 -10.08
N THR A 52 -3.45 3.55 -9.61
CA THR A 52 -4.21 4.79 -9.69
C THR A 52 -4.65 5.20 -8.30
N ILE A 53 -4.42 6.47 -7.95
CA ILE A 53 -4.91 7.08 -6.72
C ILE A 53 -6.02 8.05 -7.10
N TYR A 54 -7.23 7.74 -6.66
CA TYR A 54 -8.40 8.61 -6.80
C TYR A 54 -8.63 9.39 -5.51
N LYS A 55 -9.19 10.59 -5.66
CA LYS A 55 -9.70 11.39 -4.56
C LYS A 55 -11.21 11.44 -4.61
N PHE A 56 -11.82 11.16 -3.47
CA PHE A 56 -13.22 11.45 -3.22
C PHE A 56 -13.36 12.51 -2.13
N PRO A 57 -14.40 13.34 -2.21
CA PRO A 57 -14.57 14.46 -1.28
C PRO A 57 -14.99 14.02 0.13
N ASP A 58 -15.65 12.86 0.27
CA ASP A 58 -16.28 12.45 1.53
C ASP A 58 -16.32 10.92 1.71
N LEU A 59 -15.56 10.43 2.69
CA LEU A 59 -15.43 9.04 3.09
C LEU A 59 -16.73 8.43 3.65
N ALA A 60 -17.70 9.25 4.07
CA ALA A 60 -19.00 8.77 4.54
C ALA A 60 -19.87 8.18 3.41
N VAL A 61 -19.62 8.58 2.16
CA VAL A 61 -20.42 8.17 1.00
C VAL A 61 -19.60 7.53 -0.11
N SER A 62 -18.30 7.82 -0.17
CA SER A 62 -17.45 7.39 -1.28
C SER A 62 -17.15 5.89 -1.36
N PRO A 63 -17.11 5.07 -0.27
CA PRO A 63 -16.77 3.64 -0.36
C PRO A 63 -17.66 2.84 -1.34
N ASP A 64 -18.94 3.24 -1.45
CA ASP A 64 -19.93 2.61 -2.33
C ASP A 64 -19.89 3.13 -3.77
N LEU A 65 -19.18 4.23 -4.03
CA LEU A 65 -19.05 4.79 -5.37
C LEU A 65 -18.08 3.98 -6.23
N PRO A 66 -18.32 3.87 -7.55
CA PRO A 66 -17.35 3.30 -8.47
C PRO A 66 -16.10 4.19 -8.53
N ASP A 67 -14.97 3.63 -8.97
CA ASP A 67 -13.72 4.38 -9.11
C ASP A 67 -13.86 5.62 -10.02
N SER A 68 -14.70 5.53 -11.05
CA SER A 68 -15.03 6.64 -11.95
C SER A 68 -15.77 7.80 -11.27
N GLY A 69 -16.28 7.60 -10.06
CA GLY A 69 -16.85 8.67 -9.23
C GLY A 69 -15.79 9.55 -8.55
N GLY A 70 -14.52 9.13 -8.56
CA GLY A 70 -13.40 9.87 -7.98
C GLY A 70 -12.61 10.66 -9.02
N THR A 71 -11.87 11.67 -8.57
CA THR A 71 -10.92 12.40 -9.43
C THR A 71 -9.55 11.75 -9.36
N VAL A 72 -8.94 11.43 -10.51
CA VAL A 72 -7.56 10.89 -10.53
C VAL A 72 -6.60 11.96 -10.02
N MET A 73 -5.93 11.68 -8.89
CA MET A 73 -4.85 12.52 -8.36
C MET A 73 -3.50 12.14 -8.94
N TRP A 74 -3.28 10.85 -9.13
CA TRP A 74 -2.01 10.32 -9.58
C TRP A 74 -2.21 8.95 -10.23
N GLN A 75 -1.38 8.65 -11.22
CA GLN A 75 -1.37 7.37 -11.89
C GLN A 75 0.04 7.03 -12.36
N SER A 76 0.40 5.75 -12.30
CA SER A 76 1.64 5.22 -12.83
C SER A 76 1.54 3.74 -13.21
N THR A 77 2.54 3.26 -13.94
CA THR A 77 2.68 1.86 -14.33
C THR A 77 4.08 1.38 -13.99
N HIS A 78 4.18 0.23 -13.32
CA HIS A 78 5.45 -0.33 -12.85
C HIS A 78 5.48 -1.85 -13.00
N PRO A 79 6.66 -2.46 -13.24
CA PRO A 79 6.82 -3.90 -13.05
C PRO A 79 6.45 -4.30 -11.63
N ARG A 80 5.81 -5.47 -11.45
CA ARG A 80 5.46 -6.00 -10.12
C ARG A 80 6.64 -6.06 -9.14
N PRO A 81 7.84 -6.55 -9.54
CA PRO A 81 9.01 -6.54 -8.67
C PRO A 81 9.35 -5.14 -8.15
N THR A 82 9.34 -4.13 -9.01
CA THR A 82 9.71 -2.76 -8.67
C THR A 82 8.72 -2.13 -7.70
N PHE A 83 7.42 -2.33 -7.94
CA PHE A 83 6.38 -1.79 -7.06
C PHE A 83 6.40 -2.45 -5.68
N ALA A 84 6.48 -3.78 -5.62
CA ALA A 84 6.56 -4.50 -4.36
C ALA A 84 7.80 -4.13 -3.54
N HIS A 85 8.95 -4.00 -4.22
CA HIS A 85 10.17 -3.54 -3.58
C HIS A 85 10.02 -2.13 -3.01
N ALA A 86 9.40 -1.20 -3.75
CA ALA A 86 9.16 0.16 -3.27
C ALA A 86 8.25 0.20 -2.03
N VAL A 87 7.21 -0.65 -1.98
CA VAL A 87 6.33 -0.77 -0.81
C VAL A 87 7.09 -1.31 0.40
N LEU A 88 7.91 -2.35 0.22
CA LEU A 88 8.75 -2.90 1.29
C LEU A 88 9.78 -1.88 1.80
N ALA A 89 10.41 -1.11 0.91
CA ALA A 89 11.35 -0.06 1.26
C ALA A 89 10.66 1.09 2.03
N ALA A 90 9.45 1.48 1.63
CA ALA A 90 8.66 2.47 2.35
C ALA A 90 8.28 1.97 3.76
N ALA A 91 7.80 0.73 3.89
CA ALA A 91 7.47 0.12 5.17
C ALA A 91 8.70 0.03 6.10
N HIS A 92 9.88 -0.31 5.55
CA HIS A 92 11.12 -0.34 6.32
C HIS A 92 11.57 1.05 6.75
N THR A 93 11.42 2.06 5.89
CA THR A 93 11.77 3.46 6.23
C THR A 93 10.92 3.96 7.40
N VAL A 94 9.60 3.69 7.38
CA VAL A 94 8.69 4.02 8.48
C VAL A 94 9.13 3.36 9.78
N LEU A 95 9.45 2.06 9.74
CA LEU A 95 9.91 1.32 10.92
C LEU A 95 11.25 1.86 11.45
N LYS A 96 12.19 2.19 10.56
CA LYS A 96 13.49 2.76 10.94
C LYS A 96 13.35 4.14 11.58
N GLU A 97 12.40 4.95 11.12
CA GLU A 97 12.19 6.31 11.63
C GLU A 97 11.45 6.33 12.97
N HIS A 98 10.53 5.37 13.20
CA HIS A 98 9.60 5.45 14.32
C HIS A 98 9.67 4.29 15.29
N ASP A 99 10.36 3.19 14.96
CA ASP A 99 10.19 1.89 15.62
C ASP A 99 8.71 1.46 15.69
N GLU A 100 8.42 0.28 16.27
CA GLU A 100 7.03 -0.19 16.37
C GLU A 100 6.21 0.63 17.38
N ALA A 101 6.83 1.02 18.50
CA ALA A 101 6.17 1.74 19.57
C ALA A 101 5.91 3.20 19.16
N GLY A 102 6.86 3.86 18.50
CA GLY A 102 6.67 5.20 17.98
C GLY A 102 5.75 5.23 16.76
N TYR A 103 5.71 4.18 15.94
CA TYR A 103 4.66 4.04 14.91
C TYR A 103 3.28 3.99 15.56
N LEU A 104 3.08 3.10 16.54
CA LEU A 104 1.80 2.98 17.25
C LEU A 104 1.42 4.29 17.96
N ALA A 105 2.36 5.00 18.57
CA ALA A 105 2.10 6.28 19.20
C ALA A 105 1.60 7.35 18.20
N LYS A 106 2.05 7.29 16.94
CA LYS A 106 1.61 8.21 15.88
C LYS A 106 0.34 7.79 15.17
N TRP A 107 0.19 6.51 14.88
CA TRP A 107 -0.94 5.95 14.11
C TRP A 107 -2.07 5.41 15.01
N ALA A 108 -1.91 5.58 16.32
CA ALA A 108 -2.87 5.31 17.39
C ALA A 108 -3.36 3.87 17.48
N MET A 109 -4.41 3.52 16.74
CA MET A 109 -5.09 2.22 16.86
C MET A 109 -4.49 1.13 15.97
N HIS A 110 -3.59 1.50 15.06
CA HIS A 110 -3.03 0.57 14.10
C HIS A 110 -1.56 0.28 14.44
N PRO A 111 -1.24 -0.96 14.87
CA PRO A 111 0.14 -1.37 15.08
C PRO A 111 0.88 -1.48 13.73
N TYR A 112 2.21 -1.46 13.78
CA TYR A 112 3.01 -1.71 12.59
C TYR A 112 2.72 -3.13 12.05
N PRO A 113 2.46 -3.31 10.74
CA PRO A 113 1.97 -4.57 10.19
C PRO A 113 3.10 -5.59 9.92
N VAL A 114 3.82 -6.01 10.97
CA VAL A 114 5.01 -6.88 10.89
C VAL A 114 4.74 -8.14 10.04
N ALA A 115 3.66 -8.86 10.34
CA ALA A 115 3.33 -10.11 9.66
C ALA A 115 3.10 -9.91 8.15
N LEU A 116 2.32 -8.88 7.77
CA LEU A 116 2.04 -8.56 6.38
C LEU A 116 3.31 -8.15 5.63
N VAL A 117 4.20 -7.37 6.26
CA VAL A 117 5.48 -6.97 5.66
C VAL A 117 6.39 -8.18 5.42
N GLN A 118 6.43 -9.11 6.38
CA GLN A 118 7.19 -10.35 6.23
C GLN A 118 6.60 -11.27 5.15
N ASP A 119 5.27 -11.35 5.07
CA ASP A 119 4.58 -12.15 4.05
C ASP A 119 4.84 -11.59 2.65
N LEU A 120 4.68 -10.28 2.45
CA LEU A 120 4.98 -9.61 1.17
C LEU A 120 6.45 -9.82 0.78
N ARG A 121 7.38 -9.71 1.73
CA ARG A 121 8.80 -10.01 1.47
C ARG A 121 9.01 -11.44 1.01
N ARG A 122 8.39 -12.42 1.67
CA ARG A 122 8.51 -13.84 1.28
C ARG A 122 7.97 -14.06 -0.13
N LEU A 123 6.84 -13.45 -0.48
CA LEU A 123 6.28 -13.49 -1.83
C LEU A 123 7.21 -12.86 -2.86
N HIS A 124 7.72 -11.65 -2.59
CA HIS A 124 8.64 -10.92 -3.46
C HIS A 124 9.92 -11.74 -3.74
N MET A 125 10.56 -12.30 -2.70
CA MET A 125 11.78 -13.09 -2.88
C MET A 125 11.54 -14.42 -3.61
N ARG A 126 10.34 -14.99 -3.51
CA ARG A 126 10.00 -16.27 -4.15
C ARG A 126 9.67 -16.08 -5.63
N ASP A 127 8.91 -15.05 -5.97
CA ASP A 127 8.22 -14.92 -7.26
C ASP A 127 8.76 -13.79 -8.14
N ASP A 128 9.69 -12.97 -7.65
CA ASP A 128 10.30 -11.89 -8.43
C ASP A 128 11.81 -12.06 -8.58
N VAL A 129 12.28 -11.79 -9.80
CA VAL A 129 13.69 -11.45 -10.02
C VAL A 129 13.82 -9.95 -9.76
N CYS A 130 14.38 -9.60 -8.61
CA CYS A 130 14.58 -8.22 -8.21
C CYS A 130 16.07 -7.95 -8.02
N ASP A 131 16.64 -7.10 -8.88
CA ASP A 131 18.05 -6.70 -8.82
C ASP A 131 18.29 -5.56 -7.80
N LEU A 132 17.22 -5.06 -7.16
CA LEU A 132 17.34 -4.02 -6.13
C LEU A 132 17.82 -4.61 -4.80
N PRO A 133 18.65 -3.89 -4.02
CA PRO A 133 19.20 -4.41 -2.77
C PRO A 133 18.11 -4.83 -1.79
N ASN A 134 18.03 -6.13 -1.48
CA ASN A 134 17.07 -6.68 -0.53
C ASN A 134 17.52 -6.59 0.95
N ASP A 135 18.59 -5.83 1.22
CA ASP A 135 19.11 -5.48 2.57
C ASP A 135 18.13 -4.56 3.31
N LEU A 136 16.92 -5.07 3.47
CA LEU A 136 15.90 -4.63 4.40
C LEU A 136 15.91 -5.59 5.59
N SER A 137 17.05 -6.21 5.90
CA SER A 137 17.25 -6.97 7.13
C SER A 137 17.00 -6.03 8.30
N CYS A 138 15.81 -6.13 8.88
CA CYS A 138 15.50 -5.46 10.12
C CYS A 138 16.29 -6.18 11.24
N PRO A 139 16.95 -5.46 12.16
CA PRO A 139 17.24 -6.01 13.49
C PRO A 139 15.95 -6.31 14.25
#